data_AF-A0A8I2E216-F1
#
_entry.id   AF-A0A8I2E216-F1
#
_cell.length_a   1.000
_cell.length_b   1.000
_cell.length_c   1.000
_cell.angle_alpha   90.00
_cell.angle_beta   90.00
_cell.angle_gamma   90.00
#
_symmetry.space_group_name_H-M   'P 1'
#
loop_
_entity.id
_entity.type
_entity.pdbx_description
1 polymer ?
#
loop_
_entity_poly.entity_id
_entity_poly.type
_entity_poly.pdbx_seq_one_letter_code
_entity_poly.pdbx_strand_id
1 'polypeptide(L)'
;MTPPSPRVPDAPSRYLDVPVPEEIREEWHTWGAATWRRNQHLSTNDLFPPDQRYSVRPPAEMCPRHHESWLAYRNMNFDPVSRNRWPGHPGSPFIPVGRDLNRVAEERRCEWDEKASAQMRLIEEICLSGRSPQCDRADDAATA
;
A
#
# COMPACT_ATOMS: atom_id res chain seq x y z
N MET A 1 -36.85 6.91 11.58
CA MET A 1 -36.35 6.27 10.34
C MET A 1 -35.02 6.91 10.00
N THR A 2 -33.92 6.23 10.28
CA THR A 2 -32.58 6.71 9.92
C THR A 2 -32.36 6.42 8.43
N PRO A 3 -32.01 7.41 7.59
CA PRO A 3 -31.68 7.11 6.20
C PRO A 3 -30.45 6.19 6.15
N PRO A 4 -30.40 5.20 5.23
CA PRO A 4 -29.21 4.39 5.06
C PRO A 4 -28.03 5.31 4.70
N SER A 5 -26.91 5.15 5.42
CA SER A 5 -25.65 5.80 5.07
C SER A 5 -25.35 5.60 3.58
N PRO A 6 -24.84 6.62 2.88
CA PRO A 6 -24.52 6.50 1.46
C PRO A 6 -23.48 5.38 1.30
N ARG A 7 -23.82 4.35 0.53
CA ARG A 7 -22.88 3.28 0.16
C ARG A 7 -21.68 3.94 -0.54
N VAL A 8 -20.55 3.88 0.15
CA VAL A 8 -19.22 4.22 -0.39
C VAL A 8 -19.03 3.43 -1.70
N PRO A 9 -18.37 3.96 -2.75
CA PRO A 9 -18.42 3.34 -4.07
C PRO A 9 -17.98 1.87 -4.00
N ASP A 10 -18.94 0.98 -4.27
CA ASP A 10 -18.79 -0.47 -4.29
C ASP A 10 -17.68 -0.85 -5.27
N ALA A 11 -16.85 -1.82 -4.88
CA ALA A 11 -15.83 -2.41 -5.73
C ALA A 11 -16.33 -2.66 -7.16
N PRO A 12 -15.51 -2.47 -8.20
CA PRO A 12 -15.95 -2.65 -9.56
C PRO A 12 -16.34 -4.12 -9.79
N SER A 13 -17.34 -4.35 -10.64
CA SER A 13 -17.74 -5.71 -11.05
C SER A 13 -16.71 -6.39 -11.96
N ARG A 14 -15.82 -5.62 -12.58
CA ARG A 14 -14.74 -6.08 -13.46
C ARG A 14 -13.46 -5.29 -13.21
N TYR A 15 -12.31 -5.94 -13.39
CA TYR A 15 -10.98 -5.33 -13.34
C TYR A 15 -10.11 -5.93 -14.45
N LEU A 16 -9.56 -5.10 -15.33
CA LEU A 16 -8.83 -5.55 -16.53
C LEU A 16 -9.63 -6.58 -17.36
N ASP A 17 -10.92 -6.30 -17.57
CA ASP A 17 -11.87 -7.18 -18.25
C ASP A 17 -12.15 -8.53 -17.58
N VAL A 18 -11.55 -8.82 -16.42
CA VAL A 18 -11.82 -10.03 -15.63
C VAL A 18 -12.91 -9.74 -14.60
N PRO A 19 -13.94 -10.61 -14.44
CA PRO A 19 -14.91 -10.49 -13.35
C PRO A 19 -14.21 -10.51 -11.98
N VAL A 20 -14.57 -9.57 -11.11
CA VAL A 20 -14.02 -9.54 -9.74
C VAL A 20 -14.79 -10.56 -8.88
N PRO A 21 -14.11 -11.55 -8.26
CA PRO A 21 -14.76 -12.50 -7.35
C PRO A 21 -15.47 -11.79 -6.20
N GLU A 22 -16.56 -12.37 -5.71
CA GLU A 22 -17.37 -11.74 -4.65
C GLU A 22 -16.53 -11.45 -3.40
N GLU A 23 -15.68 -12.40 -2.99
CA GLU A 23 -14.82 -12.22 -1.81
C GLU A 23 -13.92 -11.00 -1.99
N ILE A 24 -13.28 -10.86 -3.16
CA ILE A 24 -12.39 -9.74 -3.50
C ILE A 24 -13.13 -8.41 -3.54
N ARG A 25 -14.41 -8.38 -3.92
CA ARG A 25 -15.21 -7.14 -3.88
C ARG A 25 -15.48 -6.69 -2.44
N GLU A 26 -15.81 -7.63 -1.56
CA GLU A 26 -16.05 -7.34 -0.14
C GLU A 26 -14.80 -6.77 0.53
N GLU A 27 -13.62 -7.30 0.15
CA GLU A 27 -12.33 -6.85 0.68
C GLU A 27 -11.55 -5.92 -0.26
N TRP A 28 -12.23 -5.20 -1.16
CA TRP A 28 -11.56 -4.47 -2.26
C TRP A 28 -10.44 -3.52 -1.83
N HIS A 29 -10.55 -2.97 -0.63
CA HIS A 29 -9.58 -2.03 -0.06
C HIS A 29 -8.57 -2.67 0.90
N THR A 30 -8.44 -4.00 0.93
CA THR A 30 -7.45 -4.72 1.73
C THR A 30 -6.20 -5.08 0.92
N TRP A 31 -5.16 -5.55 1.62
CA TRP A 31 -3.98 -6.12 0.98
C TRP A 31 -4.26 -7.42 0.22
N GLY A 32 -5.32 -8.15 0.56
CA GLY A 32 -5.79 -9.35 -0.16
C GLY A 32 -6.20 -8.98 -1.58
N ALA A 33 -7.14 -8.04 -1.71
CA ALA A 33 -7.58 -7.52 -3.00
C ALA A 33 -6.46 -6.79 -3.77
N ALA A 34 -5.55 -6.08 -3.09
CA ALA A 34 -4.37 -5.50 -3.72
C ALA A 34 -3.45 -6.54 -4.36
N THR A 35 -3.25 -7.67 -3.68
CA THR A 35 -2.47 -8.80 -4.21
C THR A 35 -3.18 -9.42 -5.41
N TRP A 36 -4.49 -9.58 -5.35
CA TRP A 36 -5.29 -10.06 -6.47
C TRP A 36 -5.16 -9.15 -7.71
N ARG A 37 -5.36 -7.83 -7.54
CA ARG A 37 -5.21 -6.84 -8.62
C ARG A 37 -3.83 -6.89 -9.26
N ARG A 38 -2.76 -6.94 -8.43
CA ARG A 38 -1.39 -7.09 -8.93
C ARG A 38 -1.22 -8.35 -9.78
N ASN A 39 -1.78 -9.47 -9.33
CA ASN A 39 -1.68 -10.73 -10.06
C ASN A 39 -2.45 -10.69 -11.40
N GLN A 40 -3.53 -9.90 -11.52
CA GLN A 40 -4.20 -9.69 -12.81
C GLN A 40 -3.35 -8.91 -13.81
N HIS A 41 -2.57 -7.92 -13.38
CA HIS A 41 -1.60 -7.26 -14.26
C HIS A 41 -0.50 -8.22 -14.72
N LEU A 42 0.04 -9.01 -13.79
CA LEU A 42 1.10 -9.98 -14.11
C LEU A 42 0.61 -11.07 -15.07
N SER A 43 -0.65 -11.49 -14.97
CA SER A 43 -1.23 -12.48 -15.88
C SER A 43 -1.43 -11.96 -17.31
N THR A 44 -1.50 -10.63 -17.50
CA THR A 44 -1.57 -9.98 -18.82
C THR A 44 -0.19 -9.61 -19.39
N ASN A 45 0.90 -10.15 -18.83
CA ASN A 45 2.29 -9.79 -19.16
C ASN A 45 2.65 -8.31 -18.91
N ASP A 46 1.88 -7.61 -18.08
CA ASP A 46 2.27 -6.29 -17.57
C ASP A 46 3.22 -6.48 -16.38
N LEU A 47 4.52 -6.38 -16.65
CA LEU A 47 5.58 -6.59 -15.65
C LEU A 47 5.68 -5.46 -14.62
N PHE A 48 5.03 -4.32 -14.88
CA PHE A 48 5.18 -3.11 -14.09
C PHE A 48 3.80 -2.61 -13.61
N PRO A 49 3.11 -3.41 -12.77
CA PRO A 49 1.76 -3.09 -12.32
C PRO A 49 1.72 -1.72 -11.62
N PRO A 50 0.55 -1.05 -11.63
CA PRO A 50 0.36 0.17 -10.89
C PRO A 50 0.48 -0.10 -9.39
N ASP A 51 0.94 0.93 -8.69
CA ASP A 51 1.14 0.91 -7.25
C ASP A 51 -0.18 0.66 -6.50
N GLN A 52 -0.29 -0.54 -5.91
CA GLN A 52 -1.52 -0.98 -5.27
C GLN A 52 -1.76 -0.33 -3.91
N ARG A 53 -0.75 0.29 -3.29
CA ARG A 53 -0.89 0.88 -1.95
C ARG A 53 -1.93 1.99 -1.90
N TYR A 54 -2.18 2.68 -3.01
CA TYR A 54 -3.20 3.73 -3.07
C TYR A 54 -4.63 3.20 -3.09
N SER A 55 -4.82 1.94 -3.45
CA SER A 55 -6.13 1.27 -3.44
C SER A 55 -6.46 0.65 -2.09
N VAL A 56 -5.48 0.52 -1.19
CA VAL A 56 -5.66 -0.01 0.16
C VAL A 56 -6.10 1.11 1.11
N ARG A 57 -6.96 0.77 2.07
CA ARG A 57 -7.37 1.64 3.17
C ARG A 57 -6.80 1.14 4.50
N PRO A 58 -6.46 2.04 5.43
CA PRO A 58 -6.03 1.61 6.75
C PRO A 58 -7.19 0.89 7.47
N PRO A 59 -6.91 -0.17 8.24
CA PRO A 59 -7.85 -0.80 9.15
C PRO A 59 -8.52 0.21 10.10
N ALA A 60 -9.81 0.02 10.39
CA ALA A 60 -10.59 0.95 11.21
C ALA A 60 -10.14 0.98 12.68
N GLU A 61 -9.56 -0.11 13.15
CA GLU A 61 -9.09 -0.31 14.53
C GLU A 61 -7.69 0.25 14.78
N MET A 62 -7.04 0.80 13.75
CA MET A 62 -5.70 1.37 13.85
C MET A 62 -5.72 2.64 14.71
N CYS A 63 -4.76 2.78 15.63
CA CYS A 63 -4.68 3.97 16.46
C CYS A 63 -4.19 5.20 15.65
N PRO A 64 -4.49 6.44 16.08
CA PRO A 64 -4.15 7.65 15.33
C PRO A 64 -2.67 7.75 14.95
N ARG A 65 -1.76 7.43 15.87
CA ARG A 65 -0.31 7.49 15.62
C ARG A 65 0.18 6.53 14.54
N HIS A 66 -0.30 5.28 14.55
CA HIS A 66 0.05 4.32 13.49
C HIS A 66 -0.65 4.67 12.17
N HIS A 67 -1.86 5.25 12.23
CA HIS A 67 -2.57 5.74 11.05
C HIS A 67 -1.79 6.86 10.34
N GLU A 68 -1.24 7.83 11.08
CA GLU A 68 -0.35 8.86 10.52
C GLU A 68 0.90 8.26 9.88
N SER A 69 1.56 7.32 10.57
CA SER A 69 2.76 6.65 10.07
C SER A 69 2.45 5.84 8.81
N TRP A 70 1.31 5.15 8.78
CA TRP A 70 0.82 4.41 7.63
C TRP A 70 0.60 5.33 6.42
N LEU A 71 -0.03 6.49 6.64
CA LEU A 71 -0.22 7.49 5.59
C LEU A 71 1.10 8.09 5.09
N ALA A 72 2.08 8.28 5.98
CA ALA A 72 3.40 8.77 5.58
C ALA A 72 4.08 7.81 4.58
N TYR A 73 4.01 6.49 4.81
CA TYR A 73 4.54 5.49 3.87
C TYR A 73 3.68 5.35 2.61
N ARG A 74 2.34 5.47 2.71
CA ARG A 74 1.46 5.52 1.53
C ARG A 74 1.85 6.66 0.58
N ASN A 75 2.22 7.80 1.13
CA ASN A 75 2.58 9.00 0.37
C ASN A 75 4.09 9.08 0.05
N MET A 76 4.87 8.04 0.34
CA MET A 76 6.30 8.01 0.08
C MET A 76 6.58 7.62 -1.38
N ASN A 77 6.50 8.59 -2.27
CA ASN A 77 6.52 8.34 -3.72
C ASN A 77 7.96 8.15 -4.25
N PHE A 78 8.11 7.30 -5.26
CA PHE A 78 9.33 7.24 -6.06
C PHE A 78 9.50 8.53 -6.87
N ASP A 79 10.69 9.12 -6.84
CA ASP A 79 11.02 10.30 -7.66
C ASP A 79 11.57 9.85 -9.03
N PRO A 80 10.82 10.06 -10.13
CA PRO A 80 11.23 9.65 -11.47
C PRO A 80 12.40 10.47 -12.02
N VAL A 81 12.72 11.63 -11.44
CA VAL A 81 13.84 12.48 -11.85
C VAL A 81 15.14 11.92 -11.28
N SER A 82 15.23 11.77 -9.96
CA SER A 82 16.44 11.22 -9.33
C SER A 82 16.61 9.71 -9.56
N ARG A 83 15.51 8.98 -9.78
CA ARG A 83 15.48 7.53 -10.02
C ARG A 83 16.19 6.74 -8.94
N ASN A 84 16.30 7.28 -7.73
CA ASN A 84 17.07 6.66 -6.67
C ASN A 84 16.44 5.33 -6.26
N ARG A 85 17.29 4.34 -6.01
CA ARG A 85 16.84 3.08 -5.42
C ARG A 85 16.45 3.32 -3.95
N TRP A 86 15.48 2.57 -3.44
CA TRP A 86 15.16 2.60 -2.02
C TRP A 86 16.36 2.18 -1.13
N PRO A 87 16.60 2.87 0.01
CA PRO A 87 15.96 4.12 0.42
C PRO A 87 16.63 5.28 -0.33
N GLY A 88 15.87 6.00 -1.14
CA GLY A 88 16.43 7.03 -2.01
C GLY A 88 16.51 8.38 -1.31
N HIS A 89 17.66 9.04 -1.43
CA HIS A 89 17.85 10.43 -1.06
C HIS A 89 18.74 11.12 -2.10
N PRO A 90 18.66 12.45 -2.25
CA PRO A 90 19.65 13.20 -3.02
C PRO A 90 21.07 12.84 -2.57
N GLY A 91 21.94 12.43 -3.50
CA GLY A 91 23.31 12.00 -3.19
C GLY A 91 23.50 10.50 -2.94
N SER A 92 22.51 9.65 -3.24
CA SER A 92 22.69 8.19 -3.22
C SER A 92 23.83 7.76 -4.15
N PRO A 93 24.78 6.90 -3.69
CA PRO A 93 25.86 6.41 -4.54
C PRO A 93 25.39 5.40 -5.60
N PHE A 94 24.13 4.96 -5.55
CA PHE A 94 23.58 3.91 -6.40
C PHE A 94 22.99 4.46 -7.72
N ILE A 95 23.89 4.94 -8.58
CA ILE A 95 23.54 5.45 -9.92
C ILE A 95 22.88 4.34 -10.76
N PRO A 96 21.76 4.60 -11.45
CA PRO A 96 21.16 3.62 -12.36
C PRO A 96 22.10 3.32 -13.54
N VAL A 97 22.45 2.05 -13.72
CA VAL A 97 23.25 1.55 -14.84
C VAL A 97 22.41 0.53 -15.60
N GLY A 98 22.24 0.72 -16.91
CA GLY A 98 21.49 -0.20 -17.75
C GLY A 98 21.47 0.26 -19.20
N ARG A 99 21.17 -0.67 -20.12
CA ARG A 99 21.00 -0.37 -21.56
C ARG A 99 19.68 0.34 -21.84
N ASP A 100 18.66 0.07 -21.04
CA ASP A 100 17.35 0.72 -21.09
C ASP A 100 17.06 1.37 -19.73
N LEU A 101 17.31 2.68 -19.64
CA LEU A 101 17.13 3.43 -18.40
C LEU A 101 15.66 3.65 -18.02
N ASN A 102 14.73 3.51 -18.96
CA ASN A 102 13.30 3.61 -18.68
C ASN A 102 12.82 2.34 -17.99
N ARG A 103 13.22 1.18 -18.53
CA ARG A 103 12.98 -0.11 -17.87
C ARG A 103 13.56 -0.14 -16.45
N VAL A 104 14.81 0.32 -16.28
CA VAL A 104 15.43 0.39 -14.94
C VAL A 104 14.66 1.32 -13.99
N ALA A 105 14.08 2.41 -14.50
CA ALA A 105 13.26 3.31 -13.68
C ALA A 105 11.96 2.62 -13.22
N GLU A 106 11.31 1.88 -14.11
CA GLU A 106 10.10 1.10 -13.81
C GLU A 106 10.37 0.00 -12.78
N GLU A 107 11.47 -0.74 -12.93
CA GLU A 107 11.93 -1.75 -11.96
C GLU A 107 12.14 -1.12 -10.57
N ARG A 108 12.79 0.06 -10.51
CA ARG A 108 13.02 0.79 -9.25
C ARG A 108 11.74 1.35 -8.65
N ARG A 109 10.80 1.82 -9.47
CA ARG A 109 9.48 2.24 -9.00
C ARG A 109 8.76 1.07 -8.34
N CYS A 110 8.69 -0.09 -9.01
CA CYS A 110 8.07 -1.28 -8.43
C CYS A 110 8.75 -1.71 -7.12
N GLU A 111 10.08 -1.68 -7.04
CA GLU A 111 10.79 -1.95 -5.77
C GLU A 111 10.39 -0.96 -4.66
N TRP A 112 10.20 0.31 -5.02
CA TRP A 112 9.76 1.34 -4.08
C TRP A 112 8.35 1.06 -3.57
N ASP A 113 7.43 0.74 -4.49
CA ASP A 113 6.04 0.40 -4.19
C ASP A 113 5.96 -0.81 -3.26
N GLU A 114 6.77 -1.85 -3.53
CA GLU A 114 6.86 -3.05 -2.70
C GLU A 114 7.35 -2.76 -1.28
N LYS A 115 8.42 -1.96 -1.14
CA LYS A 115 8.99 -1.64 0.17
C LYS A 115 8.10 -0.72 0.99
N ALA A 116 7.49 0.28 0.35
CA ALA A 116 6.50 1.12 1.01
C ALA A 116 5.28 0.30 1.47
N SER A 117 4.77 -0.59 0.60
CA SER A 117 3.67 -1.49 0.96
C SER A 117 4.03 -2.44 2.10
N ALA A 118 5.24 -3.01 2.10
CA ALA A 118 5.73 -3.87 3.18
C ALA A 118 5.76 -3.12 4.52
N GLN A 119 6.22 -1.87 4.52
CA GLN A 119 6.26 -1.06 5.73
C GLN A 119 4.86 -0.66 6.22
N MET A 120 3.92 -0.37 5.32
CA MET A 120 2.52 -0.13 5.67
C MET A 120 1.87 -1.36 6.33
N ARG A 121 2.11 -2.57 5.78
CA ARG A 121 1.65 -3.84 6.38
C ARG A 121 2.25 -4.07 7.77
N LEU A 122 3.54 -3.80 7.94
CA LEU A 122 4.21 -3.92 9.24
C LEU A 122 3.60 -2.97 10.28
N ILE A 123 3.28 -1.73 9.89
CA ILE A 123 2.62 -0.75 10.76
C ILE A 123 1.23 -1.25 11.20
N GLU A 124 0.45 -1.80 10.27
CA GLU A 124 -0.84 -2.45 10.58
C GLU A 124 -0.66 -3.57 11.60
N GLU A 125 0.25 -4.51 11.33
CA GLU A 125 0.50 -5.66 12.21
C GLU A 125 0.92 -5.22 13.61
N ILE A 126 1.87 -4.29 13.72
CA ILE A 126 2.34 -3.75 15.00
C ILE A 126 1.19 -3.12 15.77
N CYS A 127 0.39 -2.26 15.13
CA CYS A 127 -0.73 -1.58 15.77
C CYS A 127 -1.81 -2.57 16.23
N LEU A 128 -2.24 -3.46 15.34
CA LEU A 128 -3.33 -4.41 15.59
C LEU A 128 -2.93 -5.51 16.58
N SER A 129 -1.63 -5.78 16.75
CA SER A 129 -1.15 -6.68 17.80
C SER A 129 -1.42 -6.16 19.22
N GLY A 130 -1.67 -4.86 19.39
CA GLY A 130 -1.87 -4.22 20.70
C GLY A 130 -0.60 -4.12 21.56
N ARG A 131 0.56 -4.58 21.08
CA ARG A 131 1.82 -4.64 21.83
C ARG A 131 2.76 -3.47 21.57
N SER A 132 2.40 -2.56 20.68
CA SER A 132 3.25 -1.43 20.34
C SER A 132 3.30 -0.43 21.51
N PRO A 133 4.49 -0.12 22.07
CA PRO A 133 4.61 0.95 23.07
C PRO A 133 4.36 2.34 22.46
N GLN A 134 4.16 2.41 21.15
CA GLN A 134 3.79 3.63 20.43
C GLN A 134 2.28 3.77 20.27
N CYS A 135 1.47 2.77 20.64
CA CYS A 135 0.02 2.91 20.62
C CYS A 135 -0.45 3.74 21.81
N ASP A 136 -1.33 4.71 21.57
CA ASP A 136 -1.96 5.50 22.64
C ASP A 136 -2.78 4.61 23.61
N ARG A 137 -3.23 3.43 23.15
CA ARG A 137 -3.84 2.38 23.99
C ARG A 137 -2.92 1.82 25.10
N ALA A 138 -1.61 2.00 25.00
CA ALA A 138 -0.68 1.58 26.05
C ALA A 138 -0.83 2.43 27.32
N ASP A 139 -1.33 3.66 27.21
CA ASP A 139 -1.47 4.57 28.36
C ASP A 139 -2.70 4.23 29.22
N ASP A 140 -3.78 3.73 28.62
CA ASP A 140 -5.00 3.32 29.35
C ASP A 140 -4.79 2.01 30.15
N ALA A 141 -3.89 1.13 29.71
CA ALA A 141 -3.59 -0.12 30.42
C ALA A 141 -2.53 0.06 31.53
N ALA A 142 -1.73 1.12 31.47
CA ALA A 142 -0.72 1.42 32.49
C ALA A 142 -1.29 2.17 33.72
N THR A 143 -2.56 2.56 33.67
CA THR A 143 -3.26 3.30 34.74
C THR A 143 -4.41 2.52 35.40
N ALA A 144 -4.63 1.25 35.01
CA ALA A 144 -5.66 0.37 35.57
C ALA A 144 -5.11 -0.62 36.61
#